data_AF-A0A9Q0XWK6-F1
#
_entry.id   AF-A0A9Q0XWK6-F1
#
_cell.length_a   1.000
_cell.length_b   1.000
_cell.length_c   1.000
_cell.angle_alpha   90.00
_cell.angle_beta   90.00
_cell.angle_gamma   90.00
#
_symmetry.space_group_name_H-M   'P 1'
#
loop_
_entity.id
_entity.type
_entity.pdbx_description
1 polymer ?
#
loop_
_entity_poly.entity_id
_entity_poly.type
_entity_poly.pdbx_seq_one_letter_code
_entity_poly.pdbx_strand_id
1 'polypeptide(L)'
;MRCSLASLGESLGENISPEDAAEVLSSIRSHPVQAKQDGPNEQAQCMLLTYILTACLTAIVRGEDELDLPQTKAELMAEVVAVLEQVVAEPTPGNILPCALVALHHLSKMTPHTPWELEDRFLSLAIHAVLRLEEPSYDHVGQSLYRSSQQTLEVLLLGLLDEDSSSDHLFAILDHLKTGLHSQEDWERVWASGKIATLLRRAALLQKYNIVGDALGRYVAELGVLLMDPKRQVGRHAQEGIYRLYELALQQRGIDIRETAGLWIREPHLDWEMASYQNTVQMAKKLNAIFTPEQRLAFLKTVLRAVWDPDLQVSQPALFLLFAFLGLGKEVLGMDAQGTEAKIRRRLHRLRECGKQPMELRWLLAGKAAGPGVNVGLRARAAIRFAPPDPPGEDGEPEGNDDQEQAVHVGPPNEEEEHAEQAAGDAVQVVHEGDEGGGMSLDNHTLCVNGMAGGAGSQTWTTSTAEEWKEELNSSD
;
A
#
# COMPACT_ATOMS: atom_id res chain seq x y z
N MET A 1 7.89 -24.33 23.91
CA MET A 1 7.23 -25.25 22.95
C MET A 1 7.31 -24.59 21.58
N ARG A 2 8.04 -25.19 20.63
CA ARG A 2 8.14 -24.69 19.25
C ARG A 2 7.02 -25.34 18.44
N CYS A 3 5.87 -24.68 18.32
CA CYS A 3 4.85 -25.10 17.37
C CYS A 3 5.28 -24.65 15.98
N SER A 4 5.90 -25.54 15.21
CA SER A 4 5.95 -25.37 13.77
C SER A 4 4.54 -25.63 13.23
N LEU A 5 4.01 -24.76 12.38
CA LEU A 5 2.71 -25.00 11.72
C LEU A 5 2.70 -26.33 10.95
N ALA A 6 3.87 -26.79 10.48
CA ALA A 6 4.04 -28.12 9.89
C ALA A 6 3.98 -29.25 10.94
N SER A 7 4.47 -29.04 12.17
CA SER A 7 4.41 -30.05 13.23
C SER A 7 3.02 -30.16 13.87
N LEU A 8 2.21 -29.10 13.83
CA LEU A 8 0.80 -29.16 14.24
C LEU A 8 0.00 -30.07 13.29
N GLY A 9 0.18 -29.95 11.97
CA GLY A 9 -0.47 -30.83 11.01
C GLY A 9 -0.07 -32.31 11.13
N GLU A 10 1.19 -32.60 11.48
CA GLU A 10 1.71 -33.97 11.59
C GLU A 10 1.44 -34.64 12.95
N SER A 11 1.25 -33.88 14.05
CA SER A 11 0.90 -34.45 15.36
C SER A 11 -0.61 -34.59 15.60
N LEU A 12 -1.47 -34.06 14.73
CA LEU A 12 -2.92 -34.03 14.87
C LEU A 12 -3.64 -35.30 14.35
N GLY A 13 -2.95 -36.44 14.33
CA GLY A 13 -3.54 -37.75 14.04
C GLY A 13 -4.45 -38.31 15.14
N GLU A 14 -4.54 -37.66 16.30
CA GLU A 14 -5.53 -38.00 17.33
C GLU A 14 -6.80 -37.17 17.09
N ASN A 15 -7.81 -37.81 16.51
CA ASN A 15 -9.14 -37.24 16.30
C ASN A 15 -9.71 -36.73 17.63
N ILE A 16 -9.72 -35.42 17.86
CA ILE A 16 -10.53 -34.80 18.92
C ILE A 16 -11.99 -35.10 18.59
N SER A 17 -12.72 -35.73 19.51
CA SER A 17 -14.13 -36.07 19.30
C SER A 17 -14.96 -34.79 19.18
N PRO A 18 -15.98 -34.75 18.29
CA PRO A 18 -16.95 -33.64 18.24
C PRO A 18 -17.59 -33.35 19.61
N GLU A 19 -17.72 -34.37 20.46
CA GLU A 19 -18.27 -34.26 21.81
C GLU A 19 -17.32 -33.52 22.77
N ASP A 20 -16.01 -33.80 22.71
CA ASP A 20 -14.99 -33.11 23.52
C ASP A 20 -14.90 -31.62 23.14
N ALA A 21 -15.05 -31.32 21.85
CA ALA A 21 -15.05 -29.95 21.36
C ALA A 21 -16.33 -29.19 21.73
N ALA A 22 -17.49 -29.85 21.69
CA ALA A 22 -18.74 -29.28 22.16
C ALA A 22 -18.69 -29.00 23.68
N GLU A 23 -18.03 -29.87 24.46
CA GLU A 23 -17.79 -29.67 25.88
C GLU A 23 -16.88 -28.44 26.13
N VAL A 24 -15.76 -28.32 25.40
CA VAL A 24 -14.87 -27.15 25.47
C VAL A 24 -15.61 -25.86 25.09
N LEU A 25 -16.38 -25.86 24.00
CA LEU A 25 -17.18 -24.71 23.57
C LEU A 25 -18.27 -24.35 24.60
N SER A 26 -18.91 -25.35 25.20
CA SER A 26 -19.89 -25.14 26.27
C SER A 26 -19.25 -24.59 27.55
N SER A 27 -18.02 -25.01 27.85
CA SER A 27 -17.22 -24.51 28.97
C SER A 27 -16.82 -23.05 28.77
N ILE A 28 -16.37 -22.69 27.57
CA ILE A 28 -16.06 -21.30 27.18
C ILE A 28 -17.32 -20.42 27.24
N ARG A 29 -18.46 -20.89 26.70
CA ARG A 29 -19.73 -20.13 26.70
C ARG A 29 -20.37 -19.99 28.08
N SER A 30 -20.25 -20.99 28.95
CA SER A 30 -20.83 -20.99 30.30
C SER A 30 -20.03 -20.16 31.30
N HIS A 31 -18.75 -19.90 31.00
CA HIS A 31 -17.85 -19.08 31.80
C HIS A 31 -17.34 -17.93 30.94
N PRO A 32 -18.17 -16.91 30.61
CA PRO A 32 -17.67 -15.68 30.02
C PRO A 32 -16.69 -15.08 31.03
N VAL A 33 -15.41 -15.24 30.71
CA VAL A 33 -14.22 -14.87 31.47
C VAL A 33 -14.52 -13.73 32.45
N GLN A 34 -14.83 -14.08 33.71
CA GLN A 34 -14.83 -13.10 34.79
C GLN A 34 -13.37 -12.76 35.06
N ALA A 35 -12.91 -11.70 34.41
CA ALA A 35 -11.53 -11.23 34.30
C ALA A 35 -10.89 -10.72 35.61
N LYS A 36 -11.05 -11.41 36.75
CA LYS A 36 -10.51 -10.88 38.01
C LYS A 36 -9.62 -11.77 38.85
N GLN A 37 -9.55 -13.09 38.68
CA GLN A 37 -8.69 -13.89 39.58
C GLN A 37 -7.89 -15.04 38.97
N ASP A 38 -8.30 -15.62 37.85
CA ASP A 38 -7.48 -16.57 37.10
C ASP A 38 -7.27 -16.01 35.69
N GLY A 39 -6.04 -16.04 35.18
CA GLY A 39 -5.70 -15.50 33.86
C GLY A 39 -6.54 -16.11 32.74
N PRO A 40 -6.55 -15.51 31.53
CA PRO A 40 -7.19 -16.13 30.37
C PRO A 40 -6.69 -17.57 30.24
N ASN A 41 -7.61 -18.53 30.12
CA ASN A 41 -7.26 -19.93 30.00
C ASN A 41 -6.67 -20.18 28.61
N GLU A 42 -5.39 -19.84 28.44
CA GLU A 42 -4.62 -19.98 27.21
C GLU A 42 -4.78 -21.39 26.63
N GLN A 43 -4.83 -22.41 27.50
CA GLN A 43 -5.03 -23.80 27.11
C GLN A 43 -6.40 -24.01 26.44
N ALA A 44 -7.48 -23.48 27.00
CA ALA A 44 -8.81 -23.58 26.41
C ALA A 44 -8.91 -22.81 25.09
N GLN A 45 -8.28 -21.64 24.99
CA GLN A 45 -8.21 -20.88 23.74
C GLN A 45 -7.43 -21.64 22.67
N CYS A 46 -6.28 -22.23 23.01
CA CYS A 46 -5.50 -23.06 22.09
C CYS A 46 -6.28 -24.28 21.62
N MET A 47 -7.00 -24.95 22.52
CA MET A 47 -7.86 -26.09 22.18
C MET A 47 -8.97 -25.70 21.21
N LEU A 48 -9.66 -24.58 21.46
CA LEU A 48 -10.68 -24.04 20.57
C LEU A 48 -10.13 -23.75 19.16
N LEU A 49 -9.01 -23.02 19.08
CA LEU A 49 -8.40 -22.67 17.79
C LEU A 49 -7.94 -23.92 17.04
N THR A 50 -7.34 -24.89 17.74
CA THR A 50 -6.89 -26.17 17.16
C THR A 50 -8.06 -26.97 16.63
N TYR A 51 -9.18 -27.00 17.35
CA TYR A 51 -10.41 -27.66 16.91
C TYR A 51 -10.95 -27.03 15.61
N ILE A 52 -11.11 -25.70 15.59
CA ILE A 52 -11.57 -24.97 14.41
C ILE A 52 -10.68 -25.25 13.21
N LEU A 53 -9.35 -25.18 13.41
CA LEU A 53 -8.37 -25.47 12.37
C LEU A 53 -8.51 -26.89 11.82
N THR A 54 -8.58 -27.88 12.70
CA THR A 54 -8.71 -29.29 12.33
C THR A 54 -10.00 -29.54 11.55
N ALA A 55 -11.11 -28.94 11.97
CA ALA A 55 -12.39 -29.05 11.28
C ALA A 55 -12.32 -28.46 9.86
N CYS A 56 -11.80 -27.24 9.72
CA CYS A 56 -11.66 -26.61 8.40
C CYS A 56 -10.73 -27.40 7.48
N LEU A 57 -9.58 -27.86 7.99
CA LEU A 57 -8.65 -28.66 7.19
C LEU A 57 -9.25 -30.00 6.76
N THR A 58 -10.03 -30.63 7.64
CA THR A 58 -10.71 -31.89 7.32
C THR A 58 -11.74 -31.69 6.20
N ALA A 59 -12.54 -30.62 6.27
CA ALA A 59 -13.48 -30.26 5.21
C ALA A 59 -12.75 -30.00 3.88
N ILE A 60 -11.70 -29.17 3.90
CA ILE A 60 -10.88 -28.87 2.70
C ILE A 60 -10.32 -30.15 2.06
N VAL A 61 -9.76 -31.08 2.86
CA VAL A 61 -9.19 -32.34 2.35
C VAL A 61 -10.26 -33.25 1.74
N ARG A 62 -11.49 -33.19 2.24
CA ARG A 62 -12.64 -33.89 1.67
C ARG A 62 -13.21 -33.21 0.42
N GLY A 63 -12.74 -32.01 0.08
CA GLY A 63 -13.30 -31.18 -0.98
C GLY A 63 -14.65 -30.56 -0.61
N GLU A 64 -14.95 -30.49 0.69
CA GLU A 64 -16.12 -29.81 1.25
C GLU A 64 -15.77 -28.33 1.44
N ASP A 65 -16.70 -27.46 1.08
CA ASP A 65 -16.62 -26.02 1.32
C ASP A 65 -17.43 -25.58 2.55
N GLU A 66 -18.41 -26.38 2.98
CA GLU A 66 -19.19 -26.17 4.20
C GLU A 66 -18.61 -26.93 5.40
N LEU A 67 -18.75 -26.34 6.60
CA LEU A 67 -18.40 -27.02 7.85
C LEU A 67 -19.59 -27.83 8.36
N ASP A 68 -19.43 -29.16 8.45
CA ASP A 68 -20.39 -30.04 9.11
C ASP A 68 -20.21 -29.99 10.63
N LEU A 69 -20.56 -28.84 11.22
CA LEU A 69 -20.46 -28.54 12.64
C LEU A 69 -21.81 -28.07 13.20
N PRO A 70 -22.10 -28.33 14.49
CA PRO A 70 -23.31 -27.85 15.12
C PRO A 70 -23.35 -26.32 15.25
N GLN A 71 -22.19 -25.66 15.26
CA GLN A 71 -22.07 -24.20 15.23
C GLN A 71 -21.95 -23.68 13.81
N THR A 72 -22.54 -22.50 13.56
CA THR A 72 -22.38 -21.82 12.27
C THR A 72 -20.96 -21.26 12.10
N LYS A 73 -20.49 -21.11 10.85
CA LYS A 73 -19.21 -20.42 10.56
C LYS A 73 -19.13 -19.05 11.23
N ALA A 74 -20.22 -18.27 11.18
CA ALA A 74 -20.26 -16.93 11.79
C ALA A 74 -20.10 -16.98 13.31
N GLU A 75 -20.70 -17.98 13.99
CA GLU A 75 -20.47 -18.21 15.42
C GLU A 75 -19.00 -18.53 15.69
N LEU A 76 -18.41 -19.47 14.93
CA LEU A 76 -17.00 -19.84 15.13
C LEU A 76 -16.06 -18.66 14.91
N MET A 77 -16.30 -17.85 13.87
CA MET A 77 -15.53 -16.62 13.63
C MET A 77 -15.70 -15.62 14.77
N ALA A 78 -16.91 -15.44 15.31
CA ALA A 78 -17.14 -14.57 16.46
C ALA A 78 -16.39 -15.04 17.72
N GLU A 79 -16.29 -16.35 17.94
CA GLU A 79 -15.47 -16.91 19.04
C GLU A 79 -13.98 -16.62 18.82
N VAL A 80 -13.46 -16.77 17.59
CA VAL A 80 -12.06 -16.42 17.28
C VAL A 80 -11.81 -14.91 17.44
N VAL A 81 -12.77 -14.06 17.06
CA VAL A 81 -12.71 -12.62 17.31
C VAL A 81 -12.65 -12.31 18.80
N ALA A 82 -13.46 -12.99 19.62
CA ALA A 82 -13.42 -12.81 21.07
C ALA A 82 -12.05 -13.22 21.67
N VAL A 83 -11.39 -14.24 21.09
CA VAL A 83 -10.00 -14.58 21.45
C VAL A 83 -9.04 -13.47 21.05
N LEU A 84 -9.14 -12.93 19.83
CA LEU A 84 -8.30 -11.80 19.39
C LEU A 84 -8.48 -10.56 20.27
N GLU A 85 -9.69 -10.25 20.72
CA GLU A 85 -9.94 -9.14 21.63
C GLU A 85 -9.22 -9.30 22.96
N GLN A 86 -9.18 -10.52 23.49
CA GLN A 86 -8.43 -10.84 24.71
C GLN A 86 -6.92 -10.70 24.48
N VAL A 87 -6.40 -11.23 23.37
CA VAL A 87 -4.99 -11.08 22.97
C VAL A 87 -4.61 -9.60 22.80
N VAL A 88 -5.51 -8.78 22.25
CA VAL A 88 -5.33 -7.33 22.09
C VAL A 88 -5.47 -6.59 23.43
N ALA A 89 -6.12 -7.15 24.44
CA ALA A 89 -6.19 -6.55 25.78
C ALA A 89 -4.94 -6.86 26.64
N GLU A 90 -4.22 -7.94 26.33
CA GLU A 90 -3.00 -8.34 27.02
C GLU A 90 -1.84 -7.36 26.79
N PRO A 91 -0.90 -7.20 27.74
CA PRO A 91 0.23 -6.28 27.59
C PRO A 91 1.18 -6.71 26.47
N THR A 92 1.34 -8.01 26.25
CA THR A 92 2.20 -8.59 25.20
C THR A 92 1.46 -9.75 24.53
N PRO A 93 1.11 -9.65 23.24
CA PRO A 93 0.43 -10.73 22.54
C PRO A 93 1.27 -12.02 22.56
N GLY A 94 0.66 -13.13 22.96
CA GLY A 94 1.30 -14.44 23.03
C GLY A 94 1.24 -15.27 21.74
N ASN A 95 1.62 -16.54 21.84
CA ASN A 95 1.57 -17.52 20.73
C ASN A 95 0.16 -17.80 20.19
N ILE A 96 -0.87 -17.30 20.87
CA ILE A 96 -2.28 -17.46 20.50
C ILE A 96 -2.61 -16.62 19.25
N LEU A 97 -1.93 -15.48 19.08
CA LEU A 97 -2.15 -14.60 17.93
C LEU A 97 -1.98 -15.31 16.58
N PRO A 98 -0.82 -15.91 16.23
CA PRO A 98 -0.67 -16.59 14.96
C PRO A 98 -1.69 -17.72 14.80
N CYS A 99 -1.99 -18.50 15.86
CA CYS A 99 -3.00 -19.55 15.80
C CYS A 99 -4.39 -18.99 15.44
N ALA A 100 -4.79 -17.86 16.03
CA ALA A 100 -6.07 -17.21 15.73
C ALA A 100 -6.14 -16.72 14.28
N LEU A 101 -5.04 -16.14 13.77
CA LEU A 101 -4.96 -15.69 12.38
C LEU A 101 -5.04 -16.85 11.38
N VAL A 102 -4.39 -17.99 11.67
CA VAL A 102 -4.52 -19.20 10.82
C VAL A 102 -5.96 -19.71 10.86
N ALA A 103 -6.60 -19.72 12.04
CA ALA A 103 -7.99 -20.17 12.17
C ALA A 103 -8.95 -19.30 11.35
N LEU A 104 -8.79 -17.97 11.42
CA LEU A 104 -9.57 -17.03 10.60
C LEU A 104 -9.34 -17.27 9.10
N HIS A 105 -8.10 -17.51 8.68
CA HIS A 105 -7.78 -17.78 7.28
C HIS A 105 -8.44 -19.04 6.74
N HIS A 106 -8.51 -20.11 7.54
CA HIS A 106 -9.20 -21.32 7.10
C HIS A 106 -10.72 -21.16 7.17
N LEU A 107 -11.24 -20.46 8.18
CA LEU A 107 -12.66 -20.14 8.27
C LEU A 107 -13.13 -19.27 7.10
N SER A 108 -12.34 -18.29 6.67
CA SER A 108 -12.71 -17.40 5.57
C SER A 108 -12.99 -18.19 4.29
N LYS A 109 -12.18 -19.21 4.02
CA LYS A 109 -12.30 -20.12 2.86
C LYS A 109 -13.54 -21.01 2.87
N MET A 110 -14.19 -21.20 4.02
CA MET A 110 -15.40 -22.01 4.13
C MET A 110 -16.63 -21.20 3.69
N THR A 111 -17.66 -21.86 3.17
CA THR A 111 -18.95 -21.26 2.86
C THR A 111 -19.87 -21.29 4.09
N PRO A 112 -20.81 -20.33 4.21
CA PRO A 112 -21.03 -19.16 3.36
C PRO A 112 -19.96 -18.07 3.54
N HIS A 113 -19.93 -17.07 2.66
CA HIS A 113 -19.02 -15.92 2.80
C HIS A 113 -19.20 -15.21 4.15
N THR A 114 -18.08 -14.71 4.67
CA THR A 114 -18.05 -13.97 5.93
C THR A 114 -18.81 -12.65 5.78
N PRO A 115 -19.71 -12.29 6.72
CA PRO A 115 -20.29 -10.96 6.75
C PRO A 115 -19.21 -9.90 6.92
N TRP A 116 -19.27 -8.84 6.11
CA TRP A 116 -18.27 -7.76 6.13
C TRP A 116 -18.08 -7.16 7.53
N GLU A 117 -19.13 -7.03 8.34
CA GLU A 117 -19.03 -6.45 9.68
C GLU A 117 -18.13 -7.28 10.62
N LEU A 118 -18.13 -8.60 10.45
CA LEU A 118 -17.27 -9.48 11.21
C LEU A 118 -15.83 -9.45 10.68
N GLU A 119 -15.70 -9.32 9.37
CA GLU A 119 -14.43 -9.18 8.68
C GLU A 119 -13.69 -7.88 9.05
N ASP A 120 -14.35 -6.74 8.93
CA ASP A 120 -13.86 -5.43 9.35
C ASP A 120 -13.34 -5.47 10.80
N ARG A 121 -14.11 -6.09 11.70
CA ARG A 121 -13.73 -6.22 13.11
C ARG A 121 -12.49 -7.08 13.30
N PHE A 122 -12.43 -8.28 12.70
CA PHE A 122 -11.26 -9.14 12.89
C PHE A 122 -10.01 -8.57 12.21
N LEU A 123 -10.14 -7.92 11.04
CA LEU A 123 -9.01 -7.28 10.34
C LEU A 123 -8.42 -6.17 11.20
N SER A 124 -9.27 -5.30 11.75
CA SER A 124 -8.83 -4.24 12.66
C SER A 124 -8.09 -4.80 13.87
N LEU A 125 -8.61 -5.86 14.49
CA LEU A 125 -7.99 -6.49 15.66
C LEU A 125 -6.67 -7.20 15.30
N ALA A 126 -6.65 -7.94 14.19
CA ALA A 126 -5.49 -8.68 13.72
C ALA A 126 -4.31 -7.75 13.40
N ILE A 127 -4.56 -6.66 12.65
CA ILE A 127 -3.55 -5.66 12.31
C ILE A 127 -3.03 -4.99 13.58
N HIS A 128 -3.93 -4.55 14.46
CA HIS A 128 -3.54 -3.92 15.72
C HIS A 128 -2.72 -4.87 16.61
N ALA A 129 -3.12 -6.14 16.73
CA ALA A 129 -2.38 -7.14 17.51
C ALA A 129 -0.96 -7.37 16.97
N VAL A 130 -0.80 -7.44 15.65
CA VAL A 130 0.52 -7.62 15.01
C VAL A 130 1.40 -6.39 15.21
N LEU A 131 0.85 -5.18 15.10
CA LEU A 131 1.60 -3.95 15.35
C LEU A 131 2.05 -3.84 16.82
N ARG A 132 1.25 -4.34 17.77
CA ARG A 132 1.61 -4.35 19.19
C ARG A 132 2.73 -5.30 19.58
N LEU A 133 3.13 -6.22 18.71
CA LEU A 133 4.26 -7.11 19.01
C LEU A 133 5.62 -6.36 19.06
N GLU A 134 5.65 -5.09 18.64
CA GLU A 134 6.85 -4.27 18.39
C GLU A 134 7.87 -4.98 17.47
N GLU A 135 8.78 -4.25 16.82
CA GLU A 135 9.91 -4.91 16.15
C GLU A 135 10.93 -5.31 17.22
N PRO A 136 11.06 -6.61 17.58
CA PRO A 136 11.79 -6.99 18.77
C PRO A 136 13.28 -6.93 18.49
N SER A 137 13.93 -5.92 19.08
CA SER A 137 15.32 -5.58 18.78
C SER A 137 16.35 -6.57 19.35
N TYR A 138 16.00 -7.42 20.34
CA TYR A 138 16.99 -8.30 20.98
C TYR A 138 16.53 -9.71 21.43
N ASP A 139 15.23 -10.03 21.50
CA ASP A 139 14.78 -11.37 21.91
C ASP A 139 14.41 -12.28 20.72
N HIS A 140 15.04 -13.45 20.65
CA HIS A 140 14.77 -14.46 19.62
C HIS A 140 13.33 -14.98 19.64
N VAL A 141 12.71 -15.09 20.83
CA VAL A 141 11.33 -15.60 20.95
C VAL A 141 10.34 -14.57 20.42
N GLY A 142 10.46 -13.31 20.85
CA GLY A 142 9.70 -12.19 20.29
C GLY A 142 9.85 -12.07 18.77
N GLN A 143 11.07 -12.17 18.22
CA GLN A 143 11.31 -12.13 16.76
C GLN A 143 10.62 -13.26 16.01
N SER A 144 10.64 -14.47 16.56
CA SER A 144 9.97 -15.61 15.95
C SER A 144 8.45 -15.40 15.94
N LEU A 145 7.88 -14.91 17.05
CA LEU A 145 6.45 -14.66 17.17
C LEU A 145 5.98 -13.54 16.24
N TYR A 146 6.72 -12.44 16.18
CA TYR A 146 6.46 -11.33 15.25
C TYR A 146 6.49 -11.81 13.80
N ARG A 147 7.57 -12.48 13.36
CA ARG A 147 7.67 -13.00 11.99
C ARG A 147 6.53 -13.96 11.65
N SER A 148 6.22 -14.90 12.56
CA SER A 148 5.12 -15.85 12.37
C SER A 148 3.77 -15.16 12.24
N SER A 149 3.47 -14.19 13.12
CA SER A 149 2.21 -13.46 13.11
C SER A 149 2.07 -12.59 11.85
N GLN A 150 3.17 -11.95 11.41
CA GLN A 150 3.18 -11.15 10.18
C GLN A 150 2.99 -11.98 8.90
N GLN A 151 3.63 -13.15 8.84
CA GLN A 151 3.47 -14.07 7.71
C GLN A 151 2.04 -14.59 7.67
N THR A 152 1.50 -14.97 8.82
CA THR A 152 0.13 -15.48 8.91
C THR A 152 -0.90 -14.41 8.56
N LEU A 153 -0.71 -13.17 9.04
CA LEU A 153 -1.57 -12.05 8.65
C LEU A 153 -1.51 -11.79 7.14
N GLU A 154 -0.34 -11.88 6.51
CA GLU A 154 -0.23 -11.74 5.06
C GLU A 154 -0.99 -12.84 4.32
N VAL A 155 -0.88 -14.09 4.77
CA VAL A 155 -1.63 -15.22 4.21
C VAL A 155 -3.15 -15.01 4.37
N LEU A 156 -3.58 -14.52 5.53
CA LEU A 156 -4.98 -14.15 5.78
C LEU A 156 -5.45 -13.08 4.79
N LEU A 157 -4.75 -11.94 4.72
CA LEU A 157 -5.11 -10.82 3.83
C LEU A 157 -5.15 -11.23 2.35
N LEU A 158 -4.19 -12.04 1.90
CA LEU A 158 -4.17 -12.57 0.54
C LEU A 158 -5.30 -13.57 0.29
N GLY A 159 -5.65 -14.38 1.29
CA GLY A 159 -6.78 -15.31 1.22
C GLY A 159 -8.11 -14.58 1.05
N LEU A 160 -8.36 -13.56 1.86
CA LEU A 160 -9.57 -12.72 1.77
C LEU A 160 -9.68 -12.04 0.40
N LEU A 161 -8.55 -11.56 -0.12
CA LEU A 161 -8.47 -10.97 -1.45
C LEU A 161 -8.75 -12.00 -2.57
N ASP A 162 -8.38 -13.26 -2.38
CA ASP A 162 -8.67 -14.32 -3.35
C ASP A 162 -10.16 -14.74 -3.31
N GLU A 163 -10.83 -14.58 -2.15
CA GLU A 163 -12.24 -14.95 -1.91
C GLU A 163 -13.24 -13.97 -2.54
N ASP A 164 -13.04 -12.66 -2.37
CA ASP A 164 -13.84 -11.63 -3.04
C ASP A 164 -12.93 -10.70 -3.87
N SER A 165 -13.06 -10.83 -5.19
CA SER A 165 -12.33 -10.04 -6.18
C SER A 165 -12.95 -8.67 -6.50
N SER A 166 -13.87 -8.18 -5.67
CA SER A 166 -14.45 -6.86 -5.80
C SER A 166 -13.44 -5.76 -5.45
N SER A 167 -13.47 -4.64 -6.17
CA SER A 167 -12.59 -3.52 -5.88
C SER A 167 -12.96 -2.82 -4.56
N ASP A 168 -14.24 -2.81 -4.20
CA ASP A 168 -14.68 -2.27 -2.92
C ASP A 168 -14.06 -3.05 -1.76
N HIS A 169 -14.04 -4.38 -1.85
CA HIS A 169 -13.40 -5.22 -0.85
C HIS A 169 -11.89 -5.03 -0.77
N LEU A 170 -11.19 -5.00 -1.91
CA LEU A 170 -9.76 -4.67 -1.94
C LEU A 170 -9.49 -3.34 -1.21
N PHE A 171 -10.23 -2.28 -1.55
CA PHE A 171 -10.00 -0.98 -0.91
C PHE A 171 -10.40 -0.98 0.56
N ALA A 172 -11.42 -1.74 0.97
CA ALA A 172 -11.78 -1.86 2.37
C ALA A 172 -10.65 -2.54 3.18
N ILE A 173 -10.04 -3.61 2.66
CA ILE A 173 -8.84 -4.23 3.26
C ILE A 173 -7.69 -3.23 3.33
N LEU A 174 -7.42 -2.49 2.25
CA LEU A 174 -6.35 -1.49 2.23
C LEU A 174 -6.62 -0.34 3.21
N ASP A 175 -7.88 0.03 3.45
CA ASP A 175 -8.28 1.10 4.39
C ASP A 175 -7.86 0.73 5.83
N HIS A 176 -7.87 -0.55 6.22
CA HIS A 176 -7.35 -0.98 7.53
C HIS A 176 -5.84 -0.80 7.71
N LEU A 177 -5.07 -0.85 6.63
CA LEU A 177 -3.61 -0.69 6.67
C LEU A 177 -3.17 0.78 6.70
N LYS A 178 -4.08 1.72 6.47
CA LYS A 178 -3.77 3.15 6.37
C LYS A 178 -3.28 3.77 7.66
N THR A 179 -3.77 3.31 8.80
CA THR A 179 -3.33 3.79 10.10
C THR A 179 -1.81 3.64 10.23
N GLY A 180 -1.26 2.52 9.78
CA GLY A 180 0.19 2.29 9.72
C GLY A 180 0.93 3.18 8.71
N LEU A 181 0.30 3.58 7.60
CA LEU A 181 0.91 4.53 6.64
C LEU A 181 1.13 5.92 7.23
N HIS A 182 0.27 6.33 8.16
CA HIS A 182 0.30 7.64 8.79
C HIS A 182 0.96 7.61 10.18
N SER A 183 1.56 6.48 10.55
CA SER A 183 2.25 6.36 11.82
C SER A 183 3.52 7.22 11.87
N GLN A 184 3.81 7.76 13.05
CA GLN A 184 5.08 8.42 13.33
C GLN A 184 6.24 7.42 13.39
N GLU A 185 5.94 6.14 13.63
CA GLU A 185 6.93 5.07 13.70
C GLU A 185 7.32 4.59 12.30
N ASP A 186 8.63 4.70 12.01
CA ASP A 186 9.20 4.34 10.71
C ASP A 186 8.89 2.91 10.29
N TRP A 187 8.99 1.97 11.23
CA TRP A 187 8.80 0.54 10.97
C TRP A 187 7.33 0.22 10.66
N GLU A 188 6.37 0.90 11.28
CA GLU A 188 4.94 0.75 10.98
C GLU A 188 4.63 1.22 9.56
N ARG A 189 5.21 2.36 9.15
CA ARG A 189 5.07 2.86 7.76
C ARG A 189 5.69 1.91 6.75
N VAL A 190 6.88 1.37 7.04
CA VAL A 190 7.54 0.36 6.17
C VAL A 190 6.68 -0.89 6.05
N TRP A 191 6.16 -1.37 7.17
CA TRP A 191 5.30 -2.55 7.22
C TRP A 191 4.01 -2.35 6.42
N ALA A 192 3.24 -1.29 6.72
CA ALA A 192 1.95 -1.03 6.10
C ALA A 192 2.09 -0.79 4.59
N SER A 193 3.05 0.03 4.17
CA SER A 193 3.33 0.28 2.75
C SER A 193 3.72 -1.01 2.01
N GLY A 194 4.50 -1.88 2.66
CA GLY A 194 4.89 -3.18 2.13
C GLY A 194 3.68 -4.10 1.91
N LYS A 195 2.80 -4.21 2.91
CA LYS A 195 1.57 -5.03 2.79
C LYS A 195 0.64 -4.50 1.71
N ILE A 196 0.44 -3.18 1.63
CA ILE A 196 -0.35 -2.56 0.57
C ILE A 196 0.24 -2.86 -0.81
N ALA A 197 1.55 -2.73 -0.99
CA ALA A 197 2.21 -3.05 -2.25
C ALA A 197 2.04 -4.53 -2.63
N THR A 198 2.16 -5.45 -1.67
CA THR A 198 1.93 -6.89 -1.89
C THR A 198 0.48 -7.18 -2.31
N LEU A 199 -0.50 -6.62 -1.62
CA LEU A 199 -1.92 -6.81 -1.94
C LEU A 199 -2.26 -6.27 -3.34
N LEU A 200 -1.78 -5.07 -3.67
CA LEU A 200 -1.97 -4.48 -5.00
C LEU A 200 -1.28 -5.29 -6.10
N ARG A 201 -0.10 -5.86 -5.82
CA ARG A 201 0.56 -6.79 -6.75
C ARG A 201 -0.28 -8.05 -6.97
N ARG A 202 -0.83 -8.64 -5.90
CA ARG A 202 -1.73 -9.79 -6.01
C ARG A 202 -2.97 -9.45 -6.83
N ALA A 203 -3.61 -8.31 -6.56
CA ALA A 203 -4.78 -7.84 -7.32
C ALA A 203 -4.46 -7.68 -8.83
N ALA A 204 -3.32 -7.07 -9.17
CA ALA A 204 -2.87 -6.91 -10.55
C ALA A 204 -2.60 -8.26 -11.26
N LEU A 205 -2.07 -9.25 -10.54
CA LEU A 205 -1.83 -10.60 -11.07
C LEU A 205 -3.12 -11.36 -11.33
N LEU A 206 -4.14 -11.19 -10.49
CA LEU A 206 -5.42 -11.88 -10.65
C LEU A 206 -6.20 -11.39 -11.88
N GLN A 207 -6.00 -10.14 -12.32
CA GLN A 207 -6.69 -9.52 -13.46
C GLN A 207 -8.23 -9.56 -13.38
N LYS A 208 -8.79 -9.72 -12.17
CA LYS A 208 -10.24 -9.77 -11.92
C LYS A 208 -10.81 -8.43 -11.44
N TYR A 209 -9.94 -7.51 -11.02
CA TYR A 209 -10.35 -6.28 -10.33
C TYR A 209 -10.74 -5.16 -11.29
N ASN A 210 -11.95 -4.63 -11.08
CA ASN A 210 -12.45 -3.47 -11.78
C ASN A 210 -12.52 -2.25 -10.85
N ILE A 211 -11.42 -1.50 -10.80
CA ILE A 211 -11.22 -0.26 -10.07
C ILE A 211 -12.04 0.86 -10.71
N VAL A 212 -13.33 0.85 -10.41
CA VAL A 212 -14.26 1.92 -10.77
C VAL A 212 -14.30 2.97 -9.67
N GLY A 213 -14.73 4.18 -10.03
CA GLY A 213 -15.00 5.24 -9.06
C GLY A 213 -13.75 6.00 -8.62
N ASP A 214 -13.88 6.62 -7.46
CA ASP A 214 -12.98 7.65 -6.96
C ASP A 214 -11.81 7.09 -6.12
N ALA A 215 -11.90 5.83 -5.70
CA ALA A 215 -10.93 5.13 -4.87
C ALA A 215 -9.52 5.10 -5.47
N LEU A 216 -9.39 4.89 -6.79
CA LEU A 216 -8.09 4.95 -7.47
C LEU A 216 -7.37 6.27 -7.22
N GLY A 217 -8.08 7.39 -7.44
CA GLY A 217 -7.52 8.72 -7.27
C GLY A 217 -7.11 8.97 -5.82
N ARG A 218 -7.92 8.54 -4.87
CA ARG A 218 -7.64 8.62 -3.43
C ARG A 218 -6.39 7.84 -3.03
N TYR A 219 -6.27 6.56 -3.40
CA TYR A 219 -5.13 5.72 -3.00
C TYR A 219 -3.82 6.14 -3.67
N VAL A 220 -3.87 6.53 -4.95
CA VAL A 220 -2.68 7.08 -5.61
C VAL A 220 -2.24 8.35 -4.90
N ALA A 221 -3.15 9.23 -4.49
CA ALA A 221 -2.78 10.44 -3.74
C ALA A 221 -2.12 10.09 -2.40
N GLU A 222 -2.68 9.15 -1.64
CA GLU A 222 -2.13 8.70 -0.35
C GLU A 222 -0.73 8.10 -0.50
N LEU A 223 -0.55 7.16 -1.43
CA LEU A 223 0.78 6.58 -1.72
C LEU A 223 1.72 7.61 -2.34
N GLY A 224 1.20 8.57 -3.11
CA GLY A 224 1.98 9.61 -3.78
C GLY A 224 2.70 10.53 -2.79
N VAL A 225 2.07 10.82 -1.65
CA VAL A 225 2.69 11.58 -0.56
C VAL A 225 3.91 10.82 0.01
N LEU A 226 3.80 9.49 0.10
CA LEU A 226 4.85 8.62 0.64
C LEU A 226 6.06 8.42 -0.30
N LEU A 227 6.01 8.90 -1.54
CA LEU A 227 7.14 8.83 -2.47
C LEU A 227 8.39 9.57 -1.97
N MET A 228 8.19 10.55 -1.09
CA MET A 228 9.25 11.35 -0.49
C MET A 228 9.41 11.05 1.01
N ASP A 229 8.94 9.89 1.47
CA ASP A 229 9.11 9.47 2.87
C ASP A 229 10.61 9.40 3.24
N PRO A 230 11.04 9.87 4.42
CA PRO A 230 12.43 9.79 4.86
C PRO A 230 13.01 8.37 4.80
N LYS A 231 12.17 7.34 4.98
CA LYS A 231 12.54 5.96 4.76
C LYS A 231 12.33 5.59 3.30
N ARG A 232 13.46 5.49 2.59
CA ARG A 232 13.53 5.02 1.20
C ARG A 232 12.71 3.75 0.93
N GLN A 233 12.62 2.83 1.88
CA GLN A 233 11.84 1.60 1.70
C GLN A 233 10.33 1.87 1.59
N VAL A 234 9.80 2.82 2.38
CA VAL A 234 8.40 3.27 2.27
C VAL A 234 8.15 3.86 0.87
N GLY A 235 9.03 4.76 0.41
CA GLY A 235 8.94 5.33 -0.93
C GLY A 235 8.98 4.29 -2.05
N ARG A 236 9.82 3.25 -1.93
CA ARG A 236 9.87 2.13 -2.89
C ARG A 236 8.57 1.31 -2.89
N HIS A 237 8.03 1.00 -1.71
CA HIS A 237 6.75 0.31 -1.61
C HIS A 237 5.60 1.14 -2.20
N ALA A 238 5.59 2.45 -1.93
CA ALA A 238 4.62 3.37 -2.52
C ALA A 238 4.73 3.44 -4.06
N GLN A 239 5.96 3.48 -4.61
CA GLN A 239 6.18 3.40 -6.06
C GLN A 239 5.61 2.09 -6.64
N GLU A 240 5.87 0.96 -6.01
CA GLU A 240 5.30 -0.32 -6.44
C GLU A 240 3.76 -0.29 -6.37
N GLY A 241 3.19 0.18 -5.26
CA GLY A 241 1.73 0.29 -5.10
C GLY A 241 1.07 1.17 -6.18
N ILE A 242 1.64 2.36 -6.45
CA ILE A 242 1.15 3.25 -7.51
C ILE A 242 1.29 2.59 -8.89
N TYR A 243 2.40 1.90 -9.14
CA TYR A 243 2.60 1.17 -10.39
C TYR A 243 1.51 0.10 -10.60
N ARG A 244 1.16 -0.66 -9.56
CA ARG A 244 0.10 -1.69 -9.62
C ARG A 244 -1.30 -1.09 -9.79
N LEU A 245 -1.58 0.02 -9.13
CA LEU A 245 -2.83 0.77 -9.33
C LEU A 245 -2.93 1.32 -10.76
N TYR A 246 -1.81 1.80 -11.32
CA TYR A 246 -1.74 2.26 -12.71
C TYR A 246 -1.96 1.11 -13.69
N GLU A 247 -1.32 -0.03 -13.48
CA GLU A 247 -1.48 -1.25 -14.27
C GLU A 247 -2.95 -1.71 -14.29
N LEU A 248 -3.60 -1.80 -13.12
CA LEU A 248 -5.02 -2.14 -13.01
C LEU A 248 -5.91 -1.14 -13.77
N ALA A 249 -5.61 0.15 -13.68
CA ALA A 249 -6.36 1.18 -14.39
C ALA A 249 -6.21 1.12 -15.92
N LEU A 250 -5.03 0.75 -16.44
CA LEU A 250 -4.79 0.55 -17.86
C LEU A 250 -5.52 -0.70 -18.38
N GLN A 251 -5.44 -1.81 -17.63
CA GLN A 251 -6.10 -3.07 -17.95
C GLN A 251 -7.61 -2.88 -18.16
N GLN A 252 -8.27 -2.15 -17.26
CA GLN A 252 -9.71 -1.86 -17.35
C GLN A 252 -10.11 -1.07 -18.59
N ARG A 253 -9.16 -0.33 -19.18
CA ARG A 253 -9.40 0.52 -20.35
C ARG A 253 -8.99 -0.16 -21.65
N GLY A 254 -8.48 -1.39 -21.58
CA GLY A 254 -7.91 -2.07 -22.73
C GLY A 254 -6.68 -1.36 -23.31
N ILE A 255 -6.00 -0.55 -22.50
CA ILE A 255 -4.75 0.10 -22.91
C ILE A 255 -3.61 -0.87 -22.66
N ASP A 256 -2.67 -0.95 -23.60
CA ASP A 256 -1.53 -1.85 -23.51
C ASP A 256 -0.73 -1.59 -22.23
N ILE A 257 -0.50 -2.65 -21.43
CA ILE A 257 0.31 -2.60 -20.21
C ILE A 257 1.74 -2.14 -20.52
N ARG A 258 2.23 -2.26 -21.77
CA ARG A 258 3.50 -1.66 -22.18
C ARG A 258 3.55 -0.14 -21.97
N GLU A 259 2.42 0.55 -21.85
CA GLU A 259 2.37 1.97 -21.47
C GLU A 259 2.76 2.25 -20.00
N THR A 260 2.85 1.21 -19.16
CA THR A 260 3.49 1.30 -17.84
C THR A 260 5.00 1.56 -17.95
N ALA A 261 5.60 1.26 -19.11
CA ALA A 261 6.98 1.63 -19.38
C ALA A 261 7.15 3.15 -19.27
N GLY A 262 8.12 3.55 -18.46
CA GLY A 262 8.41 4.95 -18.20
C GLY A 262 7.44 5.62 -17.23
N LEU A 263 6.71 4.90 -16.37
CA LEU A 263 6.08 5.53 -15.20
C LEU A 263 7.14 6.13 -14.26
N TRP A 264 8.29 5.45 -14.18
CA TRP A 264 9.43 5.82 -13.37
C TRP A 264 10.66 6.06 -14.23
N ILE A 265 11.41 7.12 -13.91
CA ILE A 265 12.73 7.43 -14.41
C ILE A 265 13.73 6.50 -13.68
N ARG A 266 14.55 5.80 -14.45
CA ARG A 266 15.64 4.95 -13.95
C ARG A 266 16.98 5.56 -14.33
N GLU A 267 17.31 6.69 -13.71
CA GLU A 267 18.59 7.35 -13.88
C GLU A 267 19.56 6.88 -12.78
N PRO A 268 20.57 6.05 -13.09
CA PRO A 268 21.41 5.39 -12.08
C PRO A 268 22.33 6.35 -11.32
N HIS A 269 22.45 7.60 -11.76
CA HIS A 269 23.34 8.61 -11.18
C HIS A 269 22.60 9.67 -10.35
N LEU A 270 21.26 9.62 -10.29
CA LEU A 270 20.50 10.53 -9.44
C LEU A 270 20.46 10.03 -8.00
N ASP A 271 20.62 10.95 -7.05
CA ASP A 271 20.24 10.71 -5.67
C ASP A 271 18.75 10.33 -5.59
N TRP A 272 18.42 9.42 -4.67
CA TRP A 272 17.08 8.89 -4.50
C TRP A 272 16.05 10.01 -4.26
N GLU A 273 16.42 11.04 -3.50
CA GLU A 273 15.53 12.16 -3.18
C GLU A 273 15.15 12.92 -4.45
N MET A 274 16.16 13.28 -5.25
CA MET A 274 15.92 13.97 -6.51
C MET A 274 15.16 13.09 -7.50
N ALA A 275 15.47 11.78 -7.54
CA ALA A 275 14.76 10.82 -8.37
C ALA A 275 13.28 10.77 -7.98
N SER A 276 12.96 10.81 -6.68
CA SER A 276 11.58 10.82 -6.18
C SER A 276 10.79 12.06 -6.63
N TYR A 277 11.40 13.24 -6.62
CA TYR A 277 10.76 14.45 -7.15
C TYR A 277 10.47 14.34 -8.66
N GLN A 278 11.45 13.90 -9.46
CA GLN A 278 11.26 13.77 -10.90
C GLN A 278 10.24 12.67 -11.25
N ASN A 279 10.32 11.53 -10.56
CA ASN A 279 9.36 10.43 -10.67
C ASN A 279 7.95 10.87 -10.35
N THR A 280 7.78 11.69 -9.31
CA THR A 280 6.49 12.26 -8.94
C THR A 280 5.91 13.12 -10.07
N VAL A 281 6.73 13.95 -10.72
CA VAL A 281 6.30 14.76 -11.88
C VAL A 281 5.88 13.88 -13.07
N GLN A 282 6.68 12.87 -13.40
CA GLN A 282 6.39 11.95 -14.51
C GLN A 282 5.11 11.13 -14.24
N MET A 283 5.00 10.55 -13.05
CA MET A 283 3.85 9.79 -12.59
C MET A 283 2.59 10.64 -12.62
N ALA A 284 2.62 11.84 -12.05
CA ALA A 284 1.46 12.72 -12.00
C ALA A 284 0.98 13.11 -13.41
N LYS A 285 1.91 13.33 -14.36
CA LYS A 285 1.57 13.57 -15.77
C LYS A 285 0.85 12.38 -16.41
N LYS A 286 1.39 11.16 -16.26
CA LYS A 286 0.78 9.94 -16.84
C LYS A 286 -0.59 9.65 -16.22
N LEU A 287 -0.71 9.77 -14.90
CA LEU A 287 -1.98 9.55 -14.21
C LEU A 287 -3.02 10.58 -14.58
N ASN A 288 -2.66 11.86 -14.67
CA ASN A 288 -3.61 12.90 -15.09
C ASN A 288 -4.12 12.67 -16.54
N ALA A 289 -3.29 12.08 -17.41
CA ALA A 289 -3.71 11.73 -18.77
C ALA A 289 -4.79 10.63 -18.76
N ILE A 290 -4.69 9.65 -17.86
CA ILE A 290 -5.66 8.57 -17.79
C ILE A 290 -6.85 8.92 -16.87
N PHE A 291 -6.67 9.44 -15.67
CA PHE A 291 -7.74 9.55 -14.66
C PHE A 291 -9.05 10.15 -15.19
N THR A 292 -10.16 9.53 -14.81
CA THR A 292 -11.51 10.10 -15.02
C THR A 292 -11.68 11.39 -14.20
N PRO A 293 -12.65 12.25 -14.53
CA PRO A 293 -12.89 13.47 -13.73
C PRO A 293 -13.12 13.19 -12.24
N GLU A 294 -13.81 12.10 -11.91
CA GLU A 294 -14.06 11.65 -10.53
C GLU A 294 -12.76 11.26 -9.82
N GLN A 295 -11.91 10.46 -10.47
CA GLN A 295 -10.60 10.06 -9.95
C GLN A 295 -9.68 11.27 -9.74
N ARG A 296 -9.65 12.22 -10.70
CA ARG A 296 -8.89 13.47 -10.54
C ARG A 296 -9.39 14.29 -9.36
N LEU A 297 -10.71 14.37 -9.17
CA LEU A 297 -11.29 15.11 -8.06
C LEU A 297 -10.95 14.47 -6.71
N ALA A 298 -11.06 13.15 -6.58
CA ALA A 298 -10.66 12.44 -5.37
C ALA A 298 -9.16 12.58 -5.09
N PHE A 299 -8.31 12.41 -6.10
CA PHE A 299 -6.88 12.67 -5.98
C PHE A 299 -6.61 14.08 -5.43
N LEU A 300 -7.18 15.11 -6.08
CA LEU A 300 -6.98 16.50 -5.67
C LEU A 300 -7.49 16.75 -4.24
N LYS A 301 -8.68 16.24 -3.87
CA LYS A 301 -9.21 16.39 -2.50
C LYS A 301 -8.29 15.76 -1.46
N THR A 302 -7.80 14.55 -1.74
CA THR A 302 -6.91 13.82 -0.83
C THR A 302 -5.57 14.52 -0.67
N VAL A 303 -4.92 14.90 -1.78
CA VAL A 303 -3.64 15.63 -1.72
C VAL A 303 -3.83 16.99 -1.04
N LEU A 304 -4.91 17.71 -1.34
CA LEU A 304 -5.20 18.98 -0.68
C LEU A 304 -5.30 18.78 0.83
N ARG A 305 -6.07 17.81 1.33
CA ARG A 305 -6.13 17.55 2.79
C ARG A 305 -4.74 17.36 3.40
N ALA A 306 -3.88 16.60 2.74
CA ALA A 306 -2.50 16.36 3.19
C ALA A 306 -1.63 17.63 3.18
N VAL A 307 -1.85 18.61 2.29
CA VAL A 307 -1.13 19.91 2.31
C VAL A 307 -1.35 20.68 3.63
N TRP A 308 -2.55 20.56 4.21
CA TRP A 308 -2.88 21.19 5.50
C TRP A 308 -2.56 20.32 6.70
N ASP A 309 -1.90 19.18 6.52
CA ASP A 309 -1.44 18.36 7.63
C ASP A 309 -0.40 19.14 8.46
N PRO A 310 -0.51 19.18 9.81
CA PRO A 310 0.47 19.85 10.65
C PRO A 310 1.89 19.28 10.47
N ASP A 311 2.00 17.99 10.16
CA ASP A 311 3.27 17.32 9.91
C ASP A 311 3.89 17.78 8.58
N LEU A 312 5.14 18.24 8.65
CA LEU A 312 5.90 18.66 7.47
C LEU A 312 6.28 17.48 6.58
N GLN A 313 6.43 16.28 7.15
CA GLN A 313 6.72 15.06 6.38
C GLN A 313 5.55 14.66 5.48
N VAL A 314 4.33 15.09 5.82
CA VAL A 314 3.13 14.86 5.01
C VAL A 314 2.85 16.05 4.09
N SER A 315 2.87 17.25 4.64
CA SER A 315 2.42 18.45 3.93
C SER A 315 3.38 18.94 2.83
N GLN A 316 4.69 18.76 2.99
CA GLN A 316 5.64 19.13 1.93
C GLN A 316 5.52 18.21 0.70
N PRO A 317 5.57 16.87 0.83
CA PRO A 317 5.33 15.98 -0.29
C PRO A 317 3.97 16.18 -0.93
N ALA A 318 2.92 16.38 -0.13
CA ALA A 318 1.58 16.65 -0.64
C ALA A 318 1.54 17.93 -1.49
N LEU A 319 2.22 19.00 -1.05
CA LEU A 319 2.28 20.23 -1.83
C LEU A 319 2.98 20.01 -3.16
N PHE A 320 4.13 19.32 -3.14
CA PHE A 320 4.84 19.02 -4.38
C PHE A 320 4.02 18.15 -5.32
N LEU A 321 3.36 17.11 -4.81
CA LEU A 321 2.47 16.23 -5.56
C LEU A 321 1.31 16.99 -6.20
N LEU A 322 0.73 17.97 -5.49
CA LEU A 322 -0.31 18.85 -6.03
C LEU A 322 0.21 19.66 -7.22
N PHE A 323 1.38 20.30 -7.09
CA PHE A 323 1.99 21.05 -8.19
C PHE A 323 2.33 20.14 -9.38
N ALA A 324 2.91 18.97 -9.13
CA ALA A 324 3.21 17.98 -10.14
C ALA A 324 1.95 17.56 -10.93
N PHE A 325 0.86 17.25 -10.24
CA PHE A 325 -0.41 16.84 -10.85
C PHE A 325 -1.08 17.96 -11.65
N LEU A 326 -0.94 19.20 -11.20
CA LEU A 326 -1.38 20.38 -11.94
C LEU A 326 -0.40 20.77 -13.06
N GLY A 327 0.63 19.97 -13.35
CA GLY A 327 1.61 20.24 -14.41
C GLY A 327 2.52 21.44 -14.12
N LEU A 328 2.62 21.86 -12.86
CA LEU A 328 3.47 22.95 -12.36
C LEU A 328 4.72 22.42 -11.64
N GLY A 329 4.94 21.09 -11.59
CA GLY A 329 6.04 20.48 -10.85
C GLY A 329 7.42 21.04 -11.23
N LYS A 330 7.65 21.34 -12.52
CA LYS A 330 8.91 21.93 -13.00
C LYS A 330 9.21 23.31 -12.44
N GLU A 331 8.19 24.08 -12.04
CA GLU A 331 8.37 25.41 -11.44
C GLU A 331 8.93 25.28 -10.01
N VAL A 332 8.65 24.16 -9.35
CA VAL A 332 9.05 23.89 -7.95
C VAL A 332 10.35 23.09 -7.87
N LEU A 333 10.72 22.36 -8.93
CA LEU A 333 12.02 21.66 -9.00
C LEU A 333 13.19 22.66 -8.85
N GLY A 334 14.12 22.33 -7.96
CA GLY A 334 15.42 22.96 -7.82
C GLY A 334 16.46 22.33 -8.75
N MET A 335 17.71 22.79 -8.65
CA MET A 335 18.85 22.14 -9.32
C MET A 335 19.21 20.80 -8.65
N ASP A 336 18.87 20.67 -7.37
CA ASP A 336 19.06 19.48 -6.53
C ASP A 336 17.86 19.26 -5.59
N ALA A 337 17.94 18.23 -4.75
CA ALA A 337 16.89 17.88 -3.79
C ALA A 337 16.69 18.98 -2.74
N GLN A 338 17.77 19.53 -2.18
CA GLN A 338 17.72 20.57 -1.15
C GLN A 338 17.09 21.87 -1.67
N GLY A 339 17.43 22.29 -2.88
CA GLY A 339 16.85 23.46 -3.54
C GLY A 339 15.37 23.25 -3.87
N THR A 340 14.98 22.02 -4.24
CA THR A 340 13.57 21.64 -4.42
C THR A 340 12.81 21.76 -3.10
N GLU A 341 13.34 21.19 -2.03
CA GLU A 341 12.74 21.22 -0.69
C GLU A 341 12.60 22.66 -0.16
N ALA A 342 13.63 23.50 -0.32
CA ALA A 342 13.59 24.91 0.08
C ALA A 342 12.51 25.70 -0.67
N LYS A 343 12.31 25.43 -1.97
CA LYS A 343 11.21 26.02 -2.75
C LYS A 343 9.85 25.55 -2.23
N ILE A 344 9.68 24.25 -1.96
CA ILE A 344 8.45 23.69 -1.39
C ILE A 344 8.13 24.33 -0.04
N ARG A 345 9.11 24.39 0.87
CA ARG A 345 8.96 25.01 2.20
C ARG A 345 8.53 26.47 2.11
N ARG A 346 9.18 27.27 1.26
CA ARG A 346 8.79 28.68 1.03
C ARG A 346 7.35 28.81 0.52
N ARG A 347 6.95 27.95 -0.42
CA ARG A 347 5.58 27.93 -0.97
C ARG A 347 4.56 27.51 0.09
N LEU A 348 4.85 26.48 0.87
CA LEU A 348 4.00 26.01 1.95
C LEU A 348 3.81 27.08 3.03
N HIS A 349 4.91 27.73 3.43
CA HIS A 349 4.89 28.83 4.40
C HIS A 349 3.96 29.96 3.94
N ARG A 350 4.12 30.44 2.70
CA ARG A 350 3.24 31.47 2.12
C ARG A 350 1.78 31.04 2.11
N LEU A 351 1.49 29.80 1.73
CA LEU A 351 0.13 29.26 1.73
C LEU A 351 -0.49 29.25 3.13
N ARG A 352 0.30 28.95 4.17
CA ARG A 352 -0.14 28.95 5.57
C ARG A 352 -0.29 30.35 6.14
N GLU A 353 0.67 31.24 5.90
CA GLU A 353 0.64 32.64 6.36
C GLU A 353 -0.50 33.45 5.76
N CYS A 354 -0.89 33.16 4.51
CA CYS A 354 -2.04 33.80 3.89
C CYS A 354 -3.36 33.48 4.60
N GLY A 355 -3.37 32.55 5.58
CA GLY A 355 -4.43 32.34 6.58
C GLY A 355 -5.80 31.93 6.02
N LYS A 356 -5.92 31.85 4.69
CA LYS A 356 -7.13 31.55 3.95
C LYS A 356 -6.75 30.41 3.03
N GLN A 357 -7.31 29.22 3.28
CA GLN A 357 -7.54 28.31 2.17
C GLN A 357 -8.22 29.14 1.07
N PRO A 358 -7.61 29.28 -0.13
CA PRO A 358 -8.26 29.95 -1.24
C PRO A 358 -9.69 29.44 -1.35
N MET A 359 -10.66 30.35 -1.49
CA MET A 359 -12.08 30.01 -1.40
C MET A 359 -12.42 28.86 -2.36
N GLU A 360 -11.78 28.87 -3.52
CA GLU A 360 -11.81 27.87 -4.59
C GLU A 360 -11.37 26.48 -4.11
N LEU A 361 -10.34 26.38 -3.27
CA LEU A 361 -9.89 25.13 -2.65
C LEU A 361 -10.88 24.66 -1.57
N ARG A 362 -11.50 25.59 -0.84
CA ARG A 362 -12.60 25.28 0.09
C ARG A 362 -13.82 24.69 -0.63
N TRP A 363 -14.20 25.21 -1.80
CA TRP A 363 -15.29 24.64 -2.61
C TRP A 363 -14.97 23.22 -3.07
N LEU A 364 -13.71 22.99 -3.49
CA LEU A 364 -13.21 21.68 -3.91
C LEU A 364 -13.22 20.66 -2.76
N LEU A 365 -12.81 21.08 -1.57
CA LEU A 365 -12.83 20.28 -0.34
C LEU A 365 -14.24 20.05 0.21
N ALA A 366 -15.16 21.00 0.06
CA ALA A 366 -16.56 20.91 0.50
C ALA A 366 -17.43 20.03 -0.42
N GLY A 367 -16.87 19.47 -1.51
CA GLY A 367 -17.56 18.51 -2.36
C GLY A 367 -18.74 19.06 -3.17
N LYS A 368 -18.95 20.37 -3.20
CA LYS A 368 -19.97 20.98 -4.06
C LYS A 368 -19.48 20.90 -5.50
N ALA A 369 -20.11 20.06 -6.31
CA ALA A 369 -19.83 19.91 -7.72
C ALA A 369 -19.80 21.30 -8.37
N ALA A 370 -18.63 21.68 -8.91
CA ALA A 370 -18.60 22.75 -9.88
C ALA A 370 -19.51 22.30 -11.03
N GLY A 371 -20.42 23.17 -11.47
CA GLY A 371 -21.42 22.81 -12.49
C GLY A 371 -20.81 22.12 -13.72
N PRO A 372 -21.60 21.32 -14.46
CA PRO A 372 -21.11 20.60 -15.63
C PRO A 372 -20.42 21.58 -16.60
N GLY A 373 -19.12 21.40 -16.82
CA GLY A 373 -18.29 22.25 -17.69
C GLY A 373 -17.12 22.98 -17.02
N VAL A 374 -17.00 22.96 -15.69
CA VAL A 374 -15.89 23.66 -15.00
C VAL A 374 -14.65 22.76 -14.89
N ASN A 375 -13.56 23.18 -15.54
CA ASN A 375 -12.25 22.51 -15.41
C ASN A 375 -11.66 22.77 -14.02
N VAL A 376 -11.85 21.80 -13.12
CA VAL A 376 -11.38 21.78 -11.72
C VAL A 376 -9.87 22.05 -11.62
N GLY A 377 -9.09 21.52 -12.56
CA GLY A 377 -7.64 21.75 -12.64
C GLY A 377 -7.27 23.19 -12.98
N LEU A 378 -8.06 23.87 -13.83
CA LEU A 378 -7.85 25.29 -14.16
C LEU A 378 -8.11 26.21 -12.97
N ARG A 379 -9.16 25.95 -12.19
CA ARG A 379 -9.45 26.72 -10.96
C ARG A 379 -8.40 26.49 -9.87
N ALA A 380 -7.96 25.25 -9.68
CA ALA A 380 -6.88 24.95 -8.76
C ALA A 380 -5.58 25.65 -9.18
N ARG A 381 -5.24 25.62 -10.48
CA ARG A 381 -4.11 26.37 -11.05
C ARG A 381 -4.23 27.88 -10.82
N ALA A 382 -5.40 28.46 -11.08
CA ALA A 382 -5.64 29.88 -10.86
C ALA A 382 -5.47 30.23 -9.37
N ALA A 383 -6.09 29.48 -8.46
CA ALA A 383 -6.00 29.70 -7.01
C ALA A 383 -4.56 29.62 -6.48
N ILE A 384 -3.73 28.72 -7.02
CA ILE A 384 -2.33 28.56 -6.62
C ILE A 384 -1.43 29.64 -7.23
N ARG A 385 -1.72 30.12 -8.44
CA ARG A 385 -0.99 31.23 -9.10
C ARG A 385 -1.20 32.58 -8.43
N PHE A 386 -2.25 32.78 -7.65
CA PHE A 386 -2.47 34.03 -6.89
C PHE A 386 -1.55 34.19 -5.66
N ALA A 387 -0.68 33.21 -5.36
CA ALA A 387 0.44 33.46 -4.46
C ALA A 387 1.48 34.34 -5.21
N PRO A 388 1.88 35.51 -4.66
CA PRO A 388 2.78 36.43 -5.35
C PRO A 388 4.08 35.72 -5.78
N PRO A 389 4.66 36.09 -6.95
CA PRO A 389 5.89 35.51 -7.42
C PRO A 389 7.01 35.69 -6.39
N ASP A 390 7.95 34.74 -6.37
CA ASP A 390 9.18 34.90 -5.60
C ASP A 390 9.86 36.20 -6.06
N PRO A 391 10.29 37.11 -5.15
CA PRO A 391 11.15 38.21 -5.55
C PRO A 391 12.40 37.62 -6.21
N PRO A 392 12.95 38.25 -7.26
CA PRO A 392 14.19 37.79 -7.88
C PRO A 392 15.25 37.66 -6.78
N GLY A 393 15.84 36.47 -6.67
CA GLY A 393 16.78 36.15 -5.60
C GLY A 393 18.00 37.07 -5.66
N GLU A 394 18.30 37.72 -4.53
CA GLU A 394 19.66 38.16 -4.26
C GLU A 394 20.47 36.89 -4.02
N ASP A 395 21.27 36.54 -5.02
CA ASP A 395 22.37 35.59 -4.87
C ASP A 395 23.34 36.21 -3.85
N GLY A 396 23.21 35.81 -2.58
CA GLY A 396 24.15 36.18 -1.54
C GLY A 396 25.51 35.59 -1.87
N GLU A 397 26.42 36.43 -2.36
CA GLU A 397 27.84 36.13 -2.40
C GLU A 397 28.31 35.77 -0.97
N PRO A 398 29.11 34.71 -0.78
CA PRO A 398 29.71 34.45 0.52
C PRO A 398 30.76 35.52 0.80
N GLU A 399 30.49 36.35 1.81
CA GLU A 399 31.49 37.24 2.40
C GLU A 399 32.71 36.42 2.84
N GLY A 400 33.86 36.81 2.31
CA GLY A 400 35.16 36.28 2.71
C GLY A 400 35.47 36.63 4.16
N ASN A 401 36.06 35.68 4.86
CA ASN A 401 36.90 35.97 6.02
C ASN A 401 38.18 35.16 5.89
N ASP A 402 39.27 35.90 5.70
CA ASP A 402 40.64 35.45 5.76
C ASP A 402 41.07 35.20 7.23
N ASP A 403 41.89 34.16 7.37
CA ASP A 403 43.01 33.96 8.30
C ASP A 403 42.83 33.99 9.83
N GLN A 404 43.05 32.82 10.44
CA GLN A 404 44.10 32.73 11.46
C GLN A 404 44.69 31.32 11.60
N GLU A 405 46.00 31.25 11.35
CA GLU A 405 46.90 30.13 11.62
C GLU A 405 46.89 29.72 13.10
N GLN A 406 46.95 28.40 13.35
CA GLN A 406 47.77 27.84 14.42
C GLN A 406 48.11 26.38 14.12
N ALA A 407 49.39 26.12 13.86
CA ALA A 407 49.96 24.79 13.70
C ALA A 407 50.72 24.40 14.98
N VAL A 408 50.40 23.24 15.57
CA VAL A 408 51.35 22.43 16.38
C VAL A 408 51.02 20.92 16.24
N HIS A 409 51.93 20.23 15.55
CA HIS A 409 52.43 18.85 15.73
C HIS A 409 51.67 17.85 16.64
N VAL A 410 51.22 16.72 16.04
CA VAL A 410 51.31 15.35 16.61
C VAL A 410 51.53 14.34 15.45
N GLY A 411 52.34 13.31 15.70
CA GLY A 411 53.01 12.42 14.73
C GLY A 411 52.18 11.34 14.00
N PRO A 412 52.86 10.39 13.33
CA PRO A 412 52.28 9.56 12.27
C PRO A 412 51.40 8.41 12.81
N PRO A 413 50.44 7.91 12.02
CA PRO A 413 49.62 6.77 12.42
C PRO A 413 50.36 5.45 12.18
N ASN A 414 50.20 4.54 13.13
CA ASN A 414 50.61 3.15 13.01
C ASN A 414 49.80 2.44 11.91
N GLU A 415 50.53 1.66 11.12
CA GLU A 415 50.07 0.53 10.34
C GLU A 415 49.53 -0.57 11.28
N GLU A 416 48.64 -1.43 10.75
CA GLU A 416 48.13 -2.73 11.25
C GLU A 416 46.58 -2.77 11.37
N GLU A 417 45.92 -3.27 10.32
CA GLU A 417 45.26 -4.59 10.29
C GLU A 417 44.33 -4.67 9.06
N GLU A 418 44.83 -5.34 8.03
CA GLU A 418 44.10 -5.84 6.89
C GLU A 418 44.01 -7.37 7.02
N HIS A 419 42.94 -7.97 6.49
CA HIS A 419 42.49 -9.38 6.50
C HIS A 419 41.33 -9.65 7.47
N ALA A 420 40.23 -10.31 7.10
CA ALA A 420 39.76 -10.87 5.84
C ALA A 420 38.25 -11.14 6.02
N GLU A 421 37.42 -10.92 4.99
CA GLU A 421 36.11 -11.57 4.94
C GLU A 421 35.97 -12.34 3.62
N GLN A 422 35.88 -13.65 3.80
CA GLN A 422 35.91 -14.68 2.78
C GLN A 422 34.60 -14.73 1.99
N ALA A 423 34.78 -14.88 0.69
CA ALA A 423 33.75 -15.31 -0.24
C ALA A 423 33.24 -16.72 0.10
N ALA A 424 31.91 -16.88 0.13
CA ALA A 424 31.24 -18.16 -0.03
C ALA A 424 30.12 -17.97 -1.07
N GLY A 425 30.52 -18.05 -2.34
CA GLY A 425 29.59 -18.24 -3.46
C GLY A 425 29.56 -19.72 -3.80
N ASP A 426 28.53 -20.42 -3.33
CA ASP A 426 28.24 -21.78 -3.79
C ASP A 426 27.58 -21.71 -5.18
N ALA A 427 28.33 -22.21 -6.16
CA ALA A 427 27.85 -22.47 -7.51
C ALA A 427 27.11 -23.81 -7.54
N VAL A 428 25.79 -23.76 -7.75
CA VAL A 428 25.01 -24.94 -8.12
C VAL A 428 25.24 -25.22 -9.61
N GLN A 429 25.79 -26.41 -9.88
CA GLN A 429 25.92 -27.00 -11.20
C GLN A 429 24.54 -27.22 -11.83
N VAL A 430 24.29 -26.57 -12.96
CA VAL A 430 23.21 -26.97 -13.88
C VAL A 430 23.79 -28.00 -14.84
N VAL A 431 23.37 -29.24 -14.68
CA VAL A 431 23.55 -30.31 -15.66
C VAL A 431 22.55 -30.06 -16.79
N HIS A 432 23.07 -29.76 -17.98
CA HIS A 432 22.31 -29.82 -19.23
C HIS A 432 22.56 -31.20 -19.85
N GLU A 433 21.56 -32.06 -19.77
CA GLU A 433 21.35 -33.12 -20.77
C GLU A 433 20.41 -32.56 -21.83
N GLY A 434 20.81 -32.66 -23.10
CA GLY A 434 19.91 -32.51 -24.22
C GLY A 434 19.22 -33.85 -24.52
N ASP A 435 18.05 -33.79 -25.13
CA ASP A 435 17.89 -34.42 -26.44
C ASP A 435 16.66 -33.94 -27.20
N GLU A 436 16.91 -33.75 -28.49
CA GLU A 436 16.08 -34.00 -29.68
C GLU A 436 14.55 -33.78 -29.70
N GLY A 437 14.16 -32.91 -30.65
CA GLY A 437 13.51 -33.39 -31.88
C GLY A 437 11.98 -33.41 -31.92
N GLY A 438 11.40 -32.58 -32.81
CA GLY A 438 10.01 -32.78 -33.24
C GLY A 438 9.36 -31.55 -33.86
N GLY A 439 9.69 -31.27 -35.12
CA GLY A 439 8.94 -30.31 -35.95
C GLY A 439 7.62 -30.89 -36.46
N MET A 440 6.65 -29.99 -36.70
CA MET A 440 5.43 -30.08 -37.54
C MET A 440 4.38 -29.17 -36.88
N SER A 441 3.47 -28.48 -37.53
CA SER A 441 3.19 -28.11 -38.91
C SER A 441 2.15 -26.99 -38.77
N LEU A 442 2.30 -25.91 -39.53
CA LEU A 442 1.25 -24.91 -39.71
C LEU A 442 0.16 -25.52 -40.59
N ASP A 443 -1.11 -25.36 -40.23
CA ASP A 443 -2.16 -25.01 -41.20
C ASP A 443 -3.48 -24.58 -40.54
N ASN A 444 -3.90 -23.38 -40.98
CA ASN A 444 -5.25 -22.93 -41.33
C ASN A 444 -6.49 -23.54 -40.66
N HIS A 445 -7.27 -22.65 -40.02
CA HIS A 445 -8.73 -22.65 -40.23
C HIS A 445 -9.27 -21.23 -40.35
N THR A 446 -9.77 -20.93 -41.55
CA THR A 446 -10.73 -19.86 -41.85
C THR A 446 -12.13 -20.35 -41.46
N LEU A 447 -12.94 -19.51 -40.81
CA LEU A 447 -14.39 -19.51 -40.97
C LEU A 447 -14.99 -18.16 -40.61
N CYS A 448 -15.72 -17.60 -41.57
CA CYS A 448 -16.47 -16.36 -41.55
C CYS A 448 -17.79 -16.52 -40.77
N VAL A 449 -18.29 -15.46 -40.12
CA VAL A 449 -19.73 -15.09 -40.17
C VAL A 449 -19.92 -13.56 -39.99
N ASN A 450 -20.44 -12.96 -41.06
CA ASN A 450 -21.39 -11.85 -41.22
C ASN A 450 -21.48 -10.68 -40.22
N GLY A 451 -21.42 -9.50 -40.83
CA GLY A 451 -21.79 -8.21 -40.27
C GLY A 451 -23.27 -8.05 -39.91
N MET A 452 -23.50 -7.10 -39.01
CA MET A 452 -24.65 -6.21 -39.07
C MET A 452 -24.17 -4.78 -38.86
N ALA A 453 -24.58 -3.93 -39.80
CA ALA A 453 -24.36 -2.50 -39.80
C ALA A 453 -25.31 -1.83 -38.80
N GLY A 454 -24.79 -0.82 -38.09
CA GLY A 454 -25.56 0.12 -37.30
C GLY A 454 -24.70 1.35 -37.04
N GLY A 455 -24.76 2.32 -37.94
CA GLY A 455 -23.94 3.53 -37.88
C GLY A 455 -24.43 4.53 -36.82
N ALA A 456 -23.48 5.21 -36.19
CA ALA A 456 -23.63 6.58 -35.70
C ALA A 456 -22.24 7.19 -35.41
N GLY A 457 -21.89 8.23 -36.17
CA GLY A 457 -21.02 9.34 -35.71
C GLY A 457 -19.54 9.07 -35.44
N SER A 458 -18.74 8.86 -36.49
CA SER A 458 -17.29 9.10 -36.39
C SER A 458 -17.04 10.61 -36.40
N GLN A 459 -16.74 11.19 -35.22
CA GLN A 459 -16.09 12.49 -35.13
C GLN A 459 -14.58 12.25 -35.15
N THR A 460 -13.97 12.48 -36.31
CA THR A 460 -12.52 12.60 -36.45
C THR A 460 -12.06 13.85 -35.72
N TRP A 461 -11.33 13.69 -34.62
CA TRP A 461 -10.62 14.78 -33.95
C TRP A 461 -9.37 15.11 -34.77
N THR A 462 -9.46 16.14 -35.61
CA THR A 462 -8.30 16.70 -36.32
C THR A 462 -7.45 17.52 -35.35
N THR A 463 -6.14 17.34 -35.46
CA THR A 463 -5.04 17.99 -34.73
C THR A 463 -4.96 19.50 -34.99
N SER A 464 -5.87 20.29 -34.44
CA SER A 464 -5.91 21.76 -34.67
C SER A 464 -6.00 22.62 -33.40
N THR A 465 -5.89 22.05 -32.19
CA THR A 465 -6.11 22.81 -30.94
C THR A 465 -4.83 23.15 -30.17
N ALA A 466 -3.64 22.92 -30.74
CA ALA A 466 -2.37 23.27 -30.08
C ALA A 466 -1.77 24.61 -30.55
N GLU A 467 -2.13 25.10 -31.74
CA GLU A 467 -1.58 26.36 -32.28
C GLU A 467 -2.49 27.57 -32.03
N GLU A 468 -3.81 27.40 -31.98
CA GLU A 468 -4.74 28.50 -31.62
C GLU A 468 -4.57 28.99 -30.17
N TRP A 469 -4.04 28.17 -29.25
CA TRP A 469 -3.83 28.55 -27.84
C TRP A 469 -2.51 29.29 -27.58
N LYS A 470 -1.64 29.43 -28.60
CA LYS A 470 -0.40 30.20 -28.48
C LYS A 470 -0.60 31.69 -28.77
N GLU A 471 -1.58 32.08 -29.58
CA GLU A 471 -1.83 33.49 -29.92
C GLU A 471 -2.67 34.22 -28.86
N GLU A 472 -3.57 33.52 -28.17
CA GLU A 472 -4.38 34.11 -27.09
C GLU A 472 -3.59 34.38 -25.80
N LEU A 473 -2.44 33.73 -25.60
CA LEU A 473 -1.55 33.93 -24.44
C LEU A 473 -0.51 35.04 -24.63
N ASN A 474 -0.34 35.58 -25.84
CA ASN A 474 0.59 36.67 -26.14
C ASN A 474 -0.08 38.04 -26.34
N SER A 475 -1.40 38.14 -26.17
CA SER A 475 -2.17 39.37 -26.46
C SER A 475 -2.79 40.06 -25.24
N SER A 476 -2.31 39.79 -24.04
CA SER A 476 -2.76 40.51 -22.84
C SER A 476 -1.58 40.81 -21.92
N ASP A 477 -0.97 41.97 -22.17
CA ASP A 477 -0.15 42.71 -21.21
C ASP A 477 -0.95 43.06 -19.94
#